data_AF-A0A914SMG5-F1
#
_entry.id   AF-A0A914SMG5-F1
#
_cell.length_a   1.000
_cell.length_b   1.000
_cell.length_c   1.000
_cell.angle_alpha   90.00
_cell.angle_beta   90.00
_cell.angle_gamma   90.00
#
_symmetry.space_group_name_H-M   'P 1'
#
loop_
_entity.id
_entity.type
_entity.pdbx_description
1 polymer ?
#
loop_
_entity_poly.entity_id
_entity_poly.type
_entity_poly.pdbx_seq_one_letter_code
_entity_poly.pdbx_strand_id
1 'polypeptide(L)'
;ANHPRPGVPYSGTTRTAYLPNDDGGRLILRLLRKAFDHRHIFTIGDSLATGVRNVPVWVIHHKTSQTGGPANYGFPDPGYYERVLEELSQIGITKETLN
;
A
#
# COMPACT_ATOMS: atom_id res chain seq x y z
N ALA A 1 -10.82 11.10 13.03
CA ALA A 1 -11.04 10.89 11.57
C ALA A 1 -10.82 12.23 10.89
N ASN A 2 -9.63 12.41 10.30
CA ASN A 2 -9.19 13.69 9.73
C ASN A 2 -9.00 13.49 8.23
N HIS A 3 -10.06 13.69 7.44
CA HIS A 3 -9.93 13.77 5.97
C HIS A 3 -9.56 15.20 5.58
N PRO A 4 -8.79 15.39 4.49
CA PRO A 4 -8.35 16.73 4.07
C PRO A 4 -9.50 17.67 3.70
N ARG A 5 -10.69 17.11 3.42
CA ARG A 5 -11.90 17.86 3.07
C ARG A 5 -13.09 17.36 3.91
N PRO A 6 -13.21 17.76 5.19
CA PRO A 6 -14.29 17.32 6.06
C PRO A 6 -15.67 17.65 5.45
N GLY A 7 -16.62 16.71 5.54
CA GLY A 7 -17.98 16.87 4.99
C GLY A 7 -18.11 16.69 3.48
N VAL A 8 -17.00 16.57 2.74
CA VAL A 8 -17.03 16.33 1.28
C VAL A 8 -17.03 14.82 1.00
N PRO A 9 -18.02 14.29 0.27
CA PRO A 9 -18.05 12.87 -0.09
C PRO A 9 -16.85 12.48 -0.97
N TYR A 10 -16.42 11.23 -0.84
CA TYR A 10 -15.44 10.60 -1.74
C TYR A 10 -15.99 9.25 -2.20
N SER A 11 -15.63 8.85 -3.41
CA SER A 11 -15.97 7.53 -3.93
C SER A 11 -15.05 6.46 -3.34
N GLY A 12 -15.59 5.28 -3.08
CA GLY A 12 -14.80 4.10 -2.77
C GLY A 12 -13.91 3.66 -3.95
N THR A 13 -13.03 2.69 -3.69
CA THR A 13 -12.17 2.11 -4.74
C THR A 13 -11.97 0.62 -4.49
N THR A 14 -11.66 -0.11 -5.56
CA THR A 14 -11.17 -1.48 -5.52
C THR A 14 -9.88 -1.53 -6.32
N ARG A 15 -8.82 -2.10 -5.74
CA ARG A 15 -7.50 -2.17 -6.39
C ARG A 15 -6.93 -3.57 -6.20
N THR A 16 -6.26 -4.06 -7.24
CA THR A 16 -5.53 -5.33 -7.22
C THR A 16 -4.04 -5.06 -7.10
N ALA A 17 -3.36 -5.82 -6.24
CA ALA A 17 -1.93 -5.77 -6.07
C ALA A 17 -1.34 -7.19 -6.04
N TYR A 18 -0.04 -7.29 -6.31
CA TYR A 18 0.66 -8.54 -6.51
C TYR A 18 1.86 -8.68 -5.56
N LEU A 19 2.06 -9.89 -5.08
CA LEU A 19 3.27 -10.32 -4.36
C LEU A 19 3.71 -11.67 -4.92
N PRO A 20 5.02 -11.93 -5.03
CA PRO A 20 5.52 -13.28 -5.30
C PRO A 20 5.06 -14.24 -4.19
N ASN A 21 4.75 -15.49 -4.55
CA ASN A 21 4.35 -16.51 -3.58
C ASN A 21 5.58 -17.26 -3.02
N ASP A 22 6.52 -16.50 -2.45
CA ASP A 22 7.66 -17.00 -1.69
C ASP A 22 7.52 -16.62 -0.20
N ASP A 23 8.49 -16.99 0.63
CA ASP A 23 8.44 -16.72 2.07
C ASP A 23 8.42 -15.22 2.39
N GLY A 24 9.16 -14.41 1.62
CA GLY A 24 9.19 -12.96 1.79
C GLY A 24 7.86 -12.31 1.42
N GLY A 25 7.27 -12.71 0.29
CA GLY A 25 5.98 -12.23 -0.16
C GLY A 25 4.84 -12.65 0.77
N ARG A 26 4.85 -13.89 1.28
CA ARG A 26 3.88 -14.34 2.31
C ARG A 26 3.99 -13.57 3.60
N LEU A 27 5.22 -13.24 4.05
CA LEU A 27 5.41 -12.39 5.22
C LEU A 27 4.84 -10.98 4.99
N ILE A 28 5.20 -10.35 3.87
CA ILE A 28 4.72 -9.00 3.52
C ILE A 28 3.19 -8.99 3.43
N LEU A 29 2.56 -10.01 2.86
CA LEU A 29 1.10 -10.14 2.82
C LEU A 29 0.47 -10.10 4.22
N ARG A 30 1.05 -10.81 5.21
CA ARG A 30 0.55 -10.81 6.59
C ARG A 30 0.68 -9.43 7.24
N LEU A 31 1.79 -8.73 7.02
CA LEU A 31 2.01 -7.39 7.55
C LEU A 31 1.06 -6.37 6.89
N LEU A 32 0.89 -6.42 5.57
CA LEU A 32 -0.06 -5.58 4.84
C LEU A 32 -1.51 -5.82 5.29
N ARG A 33 -1.88 -7.07 5.60
CA ARG A 33 -3.19 -7.38 6.20
C ARG A 33 -3.36 -6.66 7.53
N LYS A 34 -2.37 -6.73 8.43
CA LYS A 34 -2.41 -6.02 9.71
C LYS A 34 -2.48 -4.49 9.51
N ALA A 35 -1.74 -3.96 8.54
CA ALA A 35 -1.81 -2.54 8.17
C ALA A 35 -3.18 -2.13 7.64
N PHE A 36 -3.85 -3.02 6.89
CA PHE A 36 -5.22 -2.79 6.43
C PHE A 36 -6.19 -2.72 7.60
N ASP A 37 -6.11 -3.67 8.54
CA ASP A 37 -6.99 -3.74 9.70
C ASP A 37 -6.80 -2.52 10.62
N HIS A 38 -5.58 -1.98 10.67
CA HIS A 38 -5.24 -0.74 11.40
C HIS A 38 -5.50 0.55 10.59
N ARG A 39 -6.11 0.45 9.41
CA ARG A 39 -6.47 1.58 8.53
C ARG A 39 -5.28 2.39 8.00
N HIS A 40 -4.14 1.73 7.79
CA HIS A 40 -2.90 2.36 7.30
C HIS A 40 -2.61 2.13 5.82
N ILE A 41 -3.40 1.34 5.08
CA ILE A 41 -3.14 1.08 3.65
C ILE A 41 -3.55 2.26 2.77
N PHE A 42 -4.66 2.90 3.11
CA PHE A 42 -5.25 3.99 2.35
C PHE A 42 -5.48 5.22 3.22
N THR A 43 -5.38 6.38 2.61
CA THR A 43 -5.93 7.63 3.13
C THR A 43 -6.76 8.32 2.05
N ILE A 44 -7.52 9.35 2.43
CA ILE A 44 -8.20 10.22 1.46
C ILE A 44 -7.26 11.35 1.10
N GLY A 45 -7.02 11.53 -0.19
CA GLY A 45 -6.11 12.55 -0.70
C GLY A 45 -6.27 12.78 -2.20
N ASP A 46 -5.29 13.44 -2.79
CA ASP A 46 -5.26 13.72 -4.22
C ASP A 46 -4.26 12.75 -4.88
N SER A 47 -4.70 12.03 -5.92
CA SER A 47 -3.87 11.05 -6.61
C SER A 47 -2.84 11.76 -7.48
N LEU A 48 -1.55 11.59 -7.15
CA LEU A 48 -0.47 12.20 -7.92
C LEU A 48 -0.35 11.61 -9.34
N ALA A 49 -0.66 10.32 -9.50
CA ALA A 49 -0.53 9.62 -10.79
C ALA A 49 -1.62 10.01 -11.80
N THR A 50 -2.85 10.30 -11.34
CA THR A 50 -3.99 10.58 -12.23
C THR A 50 -4.53 12.01 -12.12
N GLY A 51 -4.08 12.78 -11.12
CA GLY A 51 -4.57 14.12 -10.82
C GLY A 51 -5.97 14.17 -10.17
N VAL A 52 -6.60 13.01 -9.94
CA VAL A 52 -7.95 12.94 -9.35
C VAL A 52 -7.90 13.33 -7.87
N ARG A 53 -8.75 14.25 -7.45
CA ARG A 53 -8.79 14.79 -6.09
C ARG A 53 -9.81 14.07 -5.20
N ASN A 54 -9.56 14.11 -3.89
CA ASN A 54 -10.45 13.60 -2.85
C ASN A 54 -10.87 12.13 -3.04
N VAL A 55 -9.88 11.26 -3.25
CA VAL A 55 -10.06 9.82 -3.49
C VAL A 55 -9.17 8.99 -2.56
N PRO A 56 -9.47 7.70 -2.36
CA PRO A 56 -8.55 6.79 -1.70
C PRO A 56 -7.22 6.68 -2.46
N VAL A 57 -6.13 7.02 -1.77
CA VAL A 57 -4.75 6.95 -2.25
C VAL A 57 -3.93 6.01 -1.35
N TRP A 58 -2.92 5.37 -1.93
CA TRP A 58 -2.01 4.48 -1.21
C TRP A 58 -1.16 5.26 -0.22
N VAL A 59 -0.99 4.73 0.98
CA VAL A 59 0.01 5.18 1.96
C VAL A 59 1.28 4.32 1.85
N ILE A 60 1.11 3.01 1.67
CA ILE A 60 2.19 2.03 1.44
C ILE A 60 2.20 1.64 -0.03
N HIS A 61 3.38 1.64 -0.65
CA HIS A 61 3.53 1.32 -2.07
C HIS A 61 3.22 -0.15 -2.33
N HIS A 62 2.22 -0.38 -3.19
CA HIS A 62 1.84 -1.71 -3.67
C HIS A 62 2.27 -1.90 -5.12
N LYS A 63 2.45 -3.17 -5.51
CA LYS A 63 2.70 -3.55 -6.90
C LYS A 63 1.39 -3.81 -7.62
N THR A 64 0.98 -2.91 -8.50
CA THR A 64 -0.28 -3.00 -9.26
C THR A 64 -0.11 -3.61 -10.65
N SER A 65 1.12 -4.01 -11.01
CA SER A 65 1.43 -4.76 -12.23
C SER A 65 2.27 -5.99 -11.87
N GLN A 66 2.12 -7.07 -12.62
CA GLN A 66 3.02 -8.23 -12.51
C GLN A 66 4.32 -8.04 -13.29
N THR A 67 4.36 -7.09 -14.23
CA THR A 67 5.49 -6.86 -15.16
C THR A 67 5.83 -5.37 -15.30
N GLY A 68 6.92 -5.06 -16.01
CA GLY A 68 7.32 -3.69 -16.33
C GLY A 68 8.15 -2.99 -15.24
N GLY A 69 8.55 -3.72 -14.20
CA GLY A 69 9.47 -3.25 -13.16
C GLY A 69 8.96 -2.05 -12.35
N PRO A 70 9.85 -1.37 -11.60
CA PRO A 70 9.48 -0.26 -10.72
C PRO A 70 8.74 0.88 -11.45
N ALA A 71 9.14 1.17 -12.69
CA ALA A 71 8.55 2.24 -13.50
C ALA A 71 7.06 2.04 -13.81
N ASN A 72 6.58 0.79 -13.81
CA ASN A 72 5.18 0.44 -14.04
C ASN A 72 4.50 -0.13 -12.79
N TYR A 73 5.04 0.17 -11.60
CA TYR A 73 4.55 -0.37 -10.33
C TYR A 73 4.48 -1.91 -10.33
N GLY A 74 5.43 -2.57 -11.00
CA GLY A 74 5.45 -4.01 -11.16
C GLY A 74 6.79 -4.66 -10.86
N PHE A 75 6.92 -5.91 -11.31
CA PHE A 75 8.12 -6.75 -11.17
C PHE A 75 8.86 -6.90 -12.52
N PRO A 76 10.14 -7.31 -12.53
CA PRO A 76 11.02 -7.50 -11.37
C PRO A 76 11.37 -6.17 -10.69
N ASP A 77 11.48 -6.18 -9.37
CA ASP A 77 11.92 -5.05 -8.55
C ASP A 77 12.67 -5.59 -7.33
N PRO A 78 14.01 -5.75 -7.45
CA PRO A 78 14.80 -6.40 -6.41
C PRO A 78 14.78 -5.69 -5.06
N GLY A 79 14.52 -4.38 -5.03
CA GLY A 79 14.51 -3.57 -3.80
C GLY A 79 13.11 -3.34 -3.22
N TYR A 80 12.09 -4.07 -3.70
CA TYR A 80 10.72 -3.86 -3.24
C TYR A 80 10.49 -4.35 -1.80
N TYR A 81 11.06 -5.50 -1.44
CA TYR A 81 10.83 -6.10 -0.11
C TYR A 81 11.40 -5.22 1.00
N GLU A 82 12.61 -4.68 0.81
CA GLU A 82 13.23 -3.76 1.76
C GLU A 82 12.40 -2.50 1.94
N ARG A 83 11.99 -1.87 0.83
CA ARG A 83 11.20 -0.63 0.88
C ARG A 83 9.84 -0.82 1.53
N VAL A 84 9.10 -1.87 1.18
CA VAL A 84 7.76 -2.09 1.77
C VAL A 84 7.86 -2.42 3.25
N LEU A 85 8.90 -3.14 3.69
CA LEU A 85 9.15 -3.40 5.11
C LEU A 85 9.54 -2.12 5.86
N GLU A 86 10.33 -1.24 5.25
CA GLU A 86 10.65 0.07 5.81
C GLU A 86 9.39 0.92 6.00
N GLU A 87 8.55 1.05 4.97
CA GLU A 87 7.28 1.77 5.05
C GLU A 87 6.34 1.22 6.13
N LEU A 88 6.24 -0.11 6.23
CA LEU A 88 5.47 -0.77 7.29
C LEU A 88 6.04 -0.48 8.69
N SER A 89 7.37 -0.49 8.83
CA SER A 89 8.02 -0.19 10.12
C SER A 89 7.81 1.25 10.58
N GLN A 90 7.76 2.22 9.65
CA GLN A 90 7.51 3.63 9.94
C GLN A 90 6.12 3.86 10.55
N ILE A 91 5.17 2.98 10.28
CA ILE A 91 3.83 2.98 10.88
C ILE A 91 3.68 1.99 12.04
N GLY A 92 4.79 1.45 12.54
CA GLY A 92 4.82 0.54 13.68
C GLY A 92 4.32 -0.87 13.38
N ILE A 93 4.35 -1.32 12.13
CA ILE A 93 3.98 -2.68 11.72
C ILE A 93 5.22 -3.45 11.31
N THR A 94 5.59 -4.43 12.13
CA THR A 94 6.79 -5.24 11.98
C THR A 94 6.49 -6.72 12.22
N LYS A 95 7.48 -7.61 12.06
CA LYS A 95 7.27 -9.05 12.29
C LYS A 95 6.79 -9.35 13.71
N GLU A 96 7.26 -8.59 14.70
CA GLU A 96 6.88 -8.70 16.11
C GLU A 96 5.39 -8.42 16.32
N THR A 97 4.79 -7.61 15.46
CA THR A 97 3.37 -7.30 15.51
C THR A 97 2.48 -8.43 14.98
N LEU A 98 3.03 -9.48 14.36
CA LEU A 98 2.25 -10.62 13.88
C LEU A 98 1.99 -11.69 14.96
N ASN A 99 2.55 -11.52 16.15
CA ASN A 99 2.39 -12.41 17.30
C ASN A 99 1.11 -12.10 18.09
#